data_AF-A0A8J7Q472-F1
#
_entry.id   AF-A0A8J7Q472-F1
#
_cell.length_a   1.000
_cell.length_b   1.000
_cell.length_c   1.000
_cell.angle_alpha   90.00
_cell.angle_beta   90.00
_cell.angle_gamma   90.00
#
_symmetry.space_group_name_H-M   'P 1'
#
loop_
_entity.id
_entity.type
_entity.pdbx_description
1 polymer ?
#
loop_
_entity_poly.entity_id
_entity_poly.type
_entity_poly.pdbx_seq_one_letter_code
_entity_poly.pdbx_strand_id
1 'polypeptide(L)' 'PIIRKLIAEGRDNQISDVIKACYQEGMVDFTENLRQLVERGDTDRATALEFAPDPEKLKMAFKGIKVAASGILS' A
#
# COMPACT_ATOMS: atom_id res chain seq x y z
N PRO A 1 -14.54 -6.34 -13.17
CA PRO A 1 -13.52 -5.95 -12.18
C PRO A 1 -13.24 -4.44 -12.26
N ILE A 2 -13.30 -3.73 -11.13
CA ILE A 2 -13.16 -2.26 -11.07
C ILE A 2 -11.81 -1.78 -11.60
N ILE A 3 -10.72 -2.51 -11.33
CA ILE A 3 -9.38 -2.22 -11.84
C ILE A 3 -9.34 -2.21 -13.38
N ARG A 4 -9.94 -3.22 -14.03
CA ARG A 4 -10.00 -3.28 -15.51
C ARG A 4 -10.75 -2.08 -16.09
N LYS A 5 -11.78 -1.60 -15.39
CA LYS A 5 -12.56 -0.42 -15.81
C LYS A 5 -11.73 0.85 -15.67
N LEU A 6 -11.04 1.04 -14.54
CA LEU A 6 -10.18 2.21 -14.30
C LEU A 6 -9.04 2.31 -15.32
N ILE A 7 -8.42 1.18 -15.67
CA ILE A 7 -7.37 1.12 -16.71
C ILE A 7 -7.94 1.53 -18.08
N ALA A 8 -9.11 1.03 -18.45
CA ALA A 8 -9.74 1.37 -19.73
C ALA A 8 -10.15 2.86 -19.81
N GLU A 9 -10.44 3.49 -18.67
CA GLU A 9 -10.82 4.89 -18.56
C GLU A 9 -9.62 5.84 -18.37
N GLY A 10 -8.38 5.32 -18.32
CA GLY A 10 -7.16 6.12 -18.08
C GLY A 10 -7.12 6.76 -16.69
N ARG A 11 -7.81 6.15 -15.71
CA ARG A 11 -7.94 6.63 -14.33
C ARG A 11 -6.98 5.91 -13.39
N ASP A 12 -5.71 5.86 -13.78
CA ASP A 12 -4.68 5.10 -13.04
C ASP A 12 -4.44 5.64 -11.62
N ASN A 13 -4.69 6.93 -11.40
CA ASN A 13 -4.63 7.54 -10.08
C ASN A 13 -5.60 6.91 -9.06
N GLN A 14 -6.79 6.49 -9.51
CA GLN A 14 -7.80 5.87 -8.65
C GLN A 14 -7.47 4.42 -8.28
N ILE A 15 -6.59 3.76 -9.05
CA ILE A 15 -6.18 2.37 -8.79
C ILE A 15 -5.51 2.24 -7.42
N SER A 16 -4.69 3.22 -7.03
CA SER A 16 -4.00 3.22 -5.74
C SER A 16 -4.96 3.24 -4.56
N ASP A 17 -6.11 3.91 -4.70
CA ASP A 17 -7.11 3.97 -3.64
C ASP A 17 -7.96 2.70 -3.58
N VAL A 18 -8.27 2.10 -4.74
CA VAL A 18 -8.92 0.80 -4.80
C VAL A 18 -8.06 -0.29 -4.14
N ILE A 19 -6.75 -0.32 -4.39
CA ILE A 19 -5.84 -1.30 -3.78
C ILE A 19 -5.88 -1.20 -2.26
N LYS A 20 -5.89 0.02 -1.70
CA LYS A 20 -6.00 0.23 -0.25
C LYS A 20 -7.37 -0.16 0.29
N ALA A 21 -8.44 0.10 -0.46
CA ALA A 21 -9.81 -0.23 -0.05
C ALA A 21 -10.06 -1.75 -0.05
N CYS A 22 -9.50 -2.47 -1.02
CA CYS A 22 -9.63 -3.92 -1.20
C CYS A 22 -8.59 -4.72 -0.40
N TYR A 23 -8.04 -4.16 0.68
CA TYR A 23 -7.03 -4.83 1.49
C TYR A 23 -7.52 -6.15 2.09
N GLN A 24 -8.80 -6.19 2.47
CA GLN A 24 -9.47 -7.40 3.00
C GLN A 24 -9.66 -8.48 1.95
N GLU A 25 -9.67 -8.12 0.67
CA GLU A 25 -9.75 -9.04 -0.46
C GLU A 25 -8.37 -9.56 -0.88
N GLY A 26 -7.31 -9.21 -0.14
CA GLY A 26 -5.93 -9.64 -0.39
C GLY A 26 -5.12 -8.70 -1.29
N MET A 27 -5.66 -7.53 -1.64
CA MET A 27 -4.88 -6.51 -2.33
C MET A 27 -3.88 -5.86 -1.37
N VAL A 28 -2.65 -5.63 -1.83
CA VAL A 28 -1.60 -5.02 -1.02
C VAL A 28 -0.91 -3.95 -1.85
N ASP A 29 -0.68 -2.77 -1.28
CA ASP A 29 0.18 -1.78 -1.90
C ASP A 29 1.65 -2.10 -1.64
N PHE A 30 2.53 -1.52 -2.45
CA PHE A 30 3.95 -1.82 -2.38
C PHE A 30 4.58 -1.47 -1.01
N THR A 31 4.15 -0.38 -0.37
CA THR A 31 4.65 0.00 0.96
C THR A 31 4.28 -1.05 1.99
N GLU A 32 3.04 -1.54 1.97
CA GLU A 32 2.58 -2.53 2.92
C GLU A 32 3.18 -3.92 2.66
N ASN A 33 3.44 -4.28 1.39
CA ASN A 33 4.17 -5.50 1.05
C ASN A 33 5.60 -5.48 1.62
N LEU A 34 6.32 -4.35 1.47
CA LEU A 34 7.64 -4.16 2.08
C LEU A 34 7.58 -4.26 3.61
N ARG A 35 6.54 -3.71 4.23
CA ARG A 35 6.33 -3.81 5.68
C ARG A 35 6.19 -5.29 6.11
N GLN A 36 5.37 -6.06 5.40
CA GLN A 36 5.15 -7.47 5.69
C GLN A 36 6.40 -8.32 5.47
N LEU A 37 7.18 -8.07 4.42
CA LEU A 37 8.45 -8.77 4.16
C LEU A 37 9.43 -8.59 5.33
N VAL A 38 9.56 -7.36 5.82
CA VAL A 38 10.41 -7.07 6.99
C VAL A 38 9.85 -7.69 8.28
N GLU A 39 8.53 -7.67 8.46
CA GLU A 39 7.89 -8.29 9.63
C GLU A 39 8.06 -9.82 9.66
N ARG A 40 8.10 -10.46 8.48
CA ARG A 40 8.37 -11.89 8.32
C ARG A 40 9.86 -12.24 8.44
N GLY A 41 10.74 -11.25 8.36
CA GLY A 41 12.19 -11.44 8.37
C GLY A 41 12.77 -11.83 7.00
N ASP A 42 12.01 -11.65 5.91
CA ASP A 42 12.48 -11.92 4.55
C ASP A 42 13.45 -10.82 4.05
N THR A 43 13.34 -9.60 4.60
CA THR A 43 14.15 -8.42 4.22
C THR A 43 14.50 -7.56 5.44
N ASP A 44 15.64 -6.88 5.40
CA ASP A 44 16.03 -5.90 6.42
C ASP A 44 15.31 -4.55 6.28
N ARG A 45 15.10 -3.85 7.41
CA ARG A 45 14.52 -2.50 7.43
C ARG A 45 15.30 -1.52 6.55
N ALA A 46 16.62 -1.61 6.53
CA ALA A 46 17.48 -0.72 5.74
C ALA A 46 17.23 -0.91 4.24
N THR A 47 17.24 -2.16 3.78
CA THR A 47 16.95 -2.52 2.39
C THR A 47 15.52 -2.12 2.01
N ALA A 48 14.53 -2.41 2.85
CA ALA A 48 13.16 -2.03 2.56
C ALA A 48 12.98 -0.50 2.42
N LEU A 49 13.71 0.30 3.20
CA LEU A 49 13.69 1.76 3.10
C LEU A 49 14.44 2.30 1.86
N GLU A 50 15.47 1.61 1.41
CA GLU A 50 16.22 1.96 0.19
C GLU A 50 15.38 1.74 -1.08
N PHE A 51 14.60 0.66 -1.11
CA PHE A 51 13.74 0.32 -2.24
C PHE A 51 12.31 0.87 -2.13
N ALA A 52 11.96 1.54 -1.02
CA ALA A 52 10.64 2.12 -0.85
C ALA A 52 10.44 3.34 -1.77
N PRO A 53 9.30 3.45 -2.48
CA PRO A 53 8.95 4.66 -3.21
C PRO A 53 8.75 5.86 -2.27
N ASP A 54 8.30 5.60 -1.04
CA ASP A 54 8.12 6.60 0.02
C ASP A 54 8.69 6.07 1.35
N PRO A 55 9.97 6.34 1.67
CA PRO A 55 10.60 5.83 2.90
C PRO A 55 9.96 6.39 4.17
N GLU A 56 9.41 7.60 4.15
CA GLU A 56 8.67 8.16 5.30
C GLU A 56 7.37 7.39 5.58
N LYS A 57 6.59 7.09 4.53
CA LYS A 57 5.37 6.30 4.63
C LYS A 57 5.67 4.90 5.16
N LEU A 58 6.76 4.28 4.69
CA LEU A 58 7.20 2.98 5.19
C LEU A 58 7.66 3.04 6.67
N LYS A 59 8.37 4.09 7.09
CA LYS A 59 8.70 4.32 8.51
C LYS A 59 7.46 4.46 9.38
N MET A 60 6.43 5.16 8.91
CA MET A 60 5.15 5.28 9.62
C MET A 60 4.44 3.93 9.70
N ALA A 61 4.45 3.17 8.61
CA ALA A 61 3.89 1.82 8.55
C ALA A 61 4.60 0.87 9.53
N PHE A 62 5.93 0.94 9.66
CA PHE A 62 6.69 0.18 10.67
C PHE A 62 6.35 0.55 12.11
N LYS A 63 5.97 1.81 12.37
CA LYS A 63 5.53 2.25 13.70
C LYS A 63 4.11 1.80 14.04
N GLY A 64 3.46 1.02 13.16
CA GLY A 64 2.06 0.60 13.35
C GLY A 64 1.05 1.72 13.15
N ILE A 65 1.50 2.90 12.71
CA ILE A 65 0.62 4.02 12.37
C ILE A 65 0.07 3.72 10.97
N LYS A 66 -1.00 2.93 10.93
CA LYS A 66 -1.83 2.84 9.74
C LYS A 66 -2.49 4.20 9.61
N VAL A 67 -2.07 4.99 8.61
CA VAL A 67 -2.89 6.10 8.13
C VAL A 67 -4.12 5.44 7.53
N ALA A 68 -5.09 5.12 8.39
CA ALA A 68 -6.41 4.77 7.95
C ALA A 68 -6.88 5.99 7.17
N ALA A 69 -7.08 5.82 5.86
CA ALA A 69 -7.92 6.71 5.09
C ALA A 69 -9.34 6.58 5.65
N SER A 70 -9.56 7.19 6.82
CA SER A 70 -10.86 7.36 7.43
C SER A 70 -11.56 8.47 6.65
N GLY A 71 -12.64 8.11 5.97
CA GLY A 71 -13.41 8.97 5.08
C GLY A 71 -12.92 8.79 3.64
N ILE A 72 -13.69 8.22 2.72
CA ILE A 72 -15.02 8.66 2.31
C ILE A 72 -15.83 7.44 1.87
N LEU A 73 -16.85 7.07 2.65
CA LEU A 73 -18.02 6.29 2.21
C LEU A 73 -19.17 6.71 3.13
N SER A 74 -19.82 7.80 2.75
CA SER A 74 -21.11 8.28 3.24
C SER A 74 -21.91 8.75 2.05
#